data_AF-A0A354CSY4-F1
#
_entry.id   AF-A0A354CSY4-F1
#
_cell.length_a   1.000
_cell.length_b   1.000
_cell.length_c   1.000
_cell.angle_alpha   90.00
_cell.angle_beta   90.00
_cell.angle_gamma   90.00
#
_symmetry.space_group_name_H-M   'P 1'
#
loop_
_entity.id
_entity.type
_entity.pdbx_description
1 polymer ?
#
loop_
_entity_poly.entity_id
_entity_poly.type
_entity_poly.pdbx_seq_one_letter_code
_entity_poly.pdbx_strand_id
1 'polypeptide(L)'
;MVLHDRIADELIDHKSLGAFIYLINAGRELEFSVNGIECFISCDKSSGFVSLWSENREQSFDSAEDLLVNALAGEDKLLAVWDKIEIKTLF
;
A
#
# COMPACT_ATOMS: atom_id res chain seq x y z
N MET A 1 -6.71 -21.34 1.80
CA MET A 1 -5.69 -20.62 1.02
C MET A 1 -6.20 -20.46 -0.41
N VAL A 2 -7.29 -19.68 -0.58
CA VAL A 2 -7.95 -19.42 -1.87
C VAL A 2 -8.53 -18.00 -1.83
N LEU A 3 -9.04 -17.58 -0.67
CA LEU A 3 -9.56 -16.23 -0.48
C LEU A 3 -8.46 -15.16 -0.50
N HIS A 4 -7.35 -15.36 0.22
CA HIS A 4 -6.22 -14.41 0.21
C HIS A 4 -5.62 -14.22 -1.18
N ASP A 5 -5.46 -15.32 -1.93
CA ASP A 5 -4.90 -15.25 -3.29
C ASP A 5 -5.87 -14.52 -4.23
N ARG A 6 -7.18 -14.79 -4.15
CA ARG A 6 -8.19 -14.05 -4.92
C ARG A 6 -8.22 -12.56 -4.60
N ILE A 7 -8.04 -12.18 -3.33
CA ILE A 7 -7.99 -10.78 -2.94
C ILE A 7 -6.68 -10.13 -3.41
N ALA A 8 -5.56 -10.87 -3.38
CA ALA A 8 -4.30 -10.40 -3.97
C ALA A 8 -4.43 -10.18 -5.48
N ASP A 9 -5.05 -11.11 -6.20
CA ASP A 9 -5.35 -10.96 -7.63
C ASP A 9 -6.25 -9.73 -7.86
N GLU A 10 -7.27 -9.50 -7.04
CA GLU A 10 -8.13 -8.31 -7.12
C GLU A 10 -7.34 -7.00 -6.92
N LEU A 11 -6.36 -6.99 -6.01
CA LEU A 11 -5.46 -5.86 -5.83
C LEU A 11 -4.56 -5.66 -7.06
N ILE A 12 -3.96 -6.72 -7.59
CA ILE A 12 -2.99 -6.63 -8.69
C ILE A 12 -3.69 -6.26 -10.01
N ASP A 13 -4.79 -6.93 -10.33
CA ASP A 13 -5.48 -6.81 -11.62
C ASP A 13 -6.40 -5.59 -11.69
N HIS A 14 -6.97 -5.19 -10.55
CA HIS A 14 -8.02 -4.16 -10.50
C HIS A 14 -7.70 -3.00 -9.57
N LYS A 15 -6.57 -3.03 -8.85
CA LYS A 15 -6.18 -1.99 -7.89
C LYS A 15 -7.31 -1.71 -6.89
N SER A 16 -8.02 -2.75 -6.46
CA SER A 16 -9.15 -2.60 -5.53
C SER A 16 -8.68 -2.03 -4.19
N LEU A 17 -9.25 -0.89 -3.81
CA LEU A 17 -8.99 -0.26 -2.51
C LEU A 17 -9.41 -1.17 -1.35
N GLY A 18 -10.51 -1.90 -1.52
CA GLY A 18 -10.97 -2.86 -0.52
C GLY A 18 -9.98 -4.01 -0.34
N ALA A 19 -9.45 -4.53 -1.46
CA ALA A 19 -8.41 -5.55 -1.43
C ALA A 19 -7.13 -5.06 -0.75
N PHE A 20 -6.70 -3.83 -1.08
CA PHE A 20 -5.57 -3.18 -0.42
C PHE A 20 -5.76 -3.10 1.09
N ILE A 21 -6.86 -2.48 1.56
CA ILE A 21 -7.14 -2.29 2.99
C ILE A 21 -7.15 -3.65 3.70
N TYR A 22 -7.83 -4.65 3.12
CA TYR A 22 -7.89 -5.99 3.71
C TYR A 22 -6.51 -6.63 3.84
N LEU A 23 -5.67 -6.56 2.80
CA LEU A 23 -4.35 -7.19 2.78
C LEU A 23 -3.38 -6.50 3.74
N ILE A 24 -3.36 -5.17 3.77
CA ILE A 24 -2.53 -4.38 4.69
C ILE A 24 -2.98 -4.63 6.14
N ASN A 25 -4.27 -4.67 6.42
CA ASN A 25 -4.77 -4.99 7.77
C ASN A 25 -4.49 -6.46 8.17
N ALA A 26 -4.36 -7.38 7.20
CA ALA A 26 -3.85 -8.73 7.44
C ALA A 26 -2.32 -8.76 7.64
N GLY A 27 -1.65 -7.61 7.51
CA GLY A 27 -0.22 -7.40 7.68
C GLY A 27 0.60 -7.96 6.53
N ARG A 28 0.07 -7.85 5.31
CA ARG A 28 0.85 -7.97 4.07
C ARG A 28 1.58 -6.65 3.80
N GLU A 29 2.64 -6.73 3.04
CA GLU A 29 3.44 -5.56 2.66
C GLU A 29 3.42 -5.40 1.14
N LEU A 30 3.50 -4.15 0.67
CA LEU A 30 3.32 -3.84 -0.75
C LEU A 30 4.49 -2.99 -1.25
N GLU A 31 5.13 -3.46 -2.31
CA GLU A 31 6.11 -2.71 -3.08
C GLU A 31 5.48 -2.27 -4.41
N PHE A 32 5.60 -0.99 -4.71
CA PHE A 32 5.07 -0.42 -5.94
C PHE A 32 5.89 0.78 -6.38
N SER A 33 5.75 1.17 -7.64
CA SER A 33 6.32 2.41 -8.14
C SER A 33 5.25 3.35 -8.68
N VAL A 34 5.50 4.65 -8.59
CA VAL A 34 4.63 5.67 -9.18
C VAL A 34 5.46 6.86 -9.64
N ASN A 35 5.26 7.29 -10.89
CA ASN A 35 6.04 8.37 -11.50
C ASN A 35 7.58 8.16 -11.42
N GLY A 36 8.04 6.90 -11.41
CA GLY A 36 9.47 6.55 -11.27
C GLY A 36 10.01 6.55 -9.84
N ILE A 37 9.16 6.78 -8.83
CA ILE A 37 9.51 6.71 -7.42
C ILE A 37 9.13 5.33 -6.90
N GLU A 38 10.10 4.60 -6.34
CA GLU A 38 9.86 3.34 -5.64
C GLU A 38 9.32 3.60 -4.24
N CYS A 39 8.24 2.90 -3.91
CA CYS A 39 7.48 3.04 -2.69
C CYS A 39 7.28 1.67 -2.03
N PHE A 40 7.34 1.65 -0.71
CA PHE A 40 7.13 0.44 0.07
C PHE A 40 6.19 0.69 1.24
N ILE A 41 5.15 -0.13 1.37
CA ILE A 41 4.22 -0.11 2.50
C ILE A 41 4.56 -1.26 3.44
N SER A 42 4.96 -0.90 4.66
CA SER A 42 5.28 -1.84 5.72
C SER A 42 4.22 -1.82 6.81
N CYS A 43 3.95 -2.96 7.43
CA CYS A 43 3.05 -3.07 8.57
C CYS A 43 3.82 -3.52 9.80
N ASP A 44 3.91 -2.66 10.82
CA ASP A 44 4.45 -3.09 12.11
C ASP A 44 3.34 -3.68 12.98
N LYS A 45 3.26 -5.01 12.98
CA LYS A 45 2.26 -5.77 13.76
C LYS A 45 2.38 -5.55 15.27
N SER A 46 3.52 -5.09 15.77
CA SER A 46 3.73 -4.89 17.21
C SER A 46 3.18 -3.55 17.70
N SER A 47 3.21 -2.53 16.84
CA SER A 47 2.80 -1.17 17.17
C SER A 47 1.43 -0.80 16.60
N GLY A 48 0.93 -1.57 15.63
CA GLY A 48 -0.38 -1.35 15.00
C GLY A 48 -0.38 -0.27 13.94
N PHE A 49 0.80 0.23 13.57
CA PHE A 49 0.96 1.27 12.55
C PHE A 49 1.28 0.66 11.18
N VAL A 50 0.95 1.43 10.16
CA VAL A 50 1.23 1.15 8.76
C VAL A 50 1.99 2.35 8.20
N SER A 51 3.13 2.09 7.55
CA SER A 51 4.03 3.14 7.08
C SER A 51 4.19 3.07 5.57
N LEU A 52 4.24 4.24 4.92
CA LEU A 52 4.74 4.40 3.55
C LEU A 52 6.20 4.86 3.61
N TRP A 53 7.05 4.13 2.90
CA TRP A 53 8.45 4.47 2.66
C TRP A 53 8.62 4.92 1.22
N SER A 54 9.21 6.11 1.03
CA SER A 54 9.59 6.63 -0.28
C SER A 54 10.84 7.48 -0.12
N GLU A 55 11.85 7.30 -0.98
CA GLU A 55 13.07 8.14 -1.00
C GLU A 55 13.75 8.31 0.39
N ASN A 56 13.86 7.23 1.18
CA ASN A 56 14.38 7.23 2.55
C ASN A 56 13.59 8.07 3.57
N ARG A 57 12.32 8.40 3.28
CA ARG A 57 11.40 9.01 4.24
C ARG A 57 10.31 8.02 4.59
N GLU A 58 10.08 7.89 5.89
CA GLU A 58 8.95 7.16 6.45
C GLU A 58 7.80 8.12 6.77
N GLN A 59 6.59 7.71 6.43
CA GLN A 59 5.34 8.33 6.86
C GLN A 59 4.48 7.25 7.52
N SER A 60 4.28 7.33 8.84
CA SER A 60 3.51 6.35 9.62
C SER A 60 2.09 6.80 9.89
N PHE A 61 1.15 5.85 9.86
CA PHE A 61 -0.29 6.09 10.01
C PHE A 61 -0.94 5.03 10.91
N ASP A 62 -2.07 5.39 11.52
CA ASP A 62 -2.83 4.52 12.42
C ASP A 62 -3.66 3.45 11.69
N SER A 63 -3.85 3.58 10.37
CA SER A 63 -4.63 2.63 9.56
C SER A 63 -4.27 2.69 8.08
N ALA A 64 -4.64 1.63 7.34
CA ALA A 64 -4.43 1.54 5.90
C ALA A 64 -5.22 2.62 5.14
N GLU A 65 -6.43 2.93 5.62
CA GLU A 65 -7.28 3.99 5.08
C GLU A 65 -6.64 5.36 5.24
N ASP A 66 -6.08 5.64 6.41
CA ASP A 66 -5.47 6.93 6.71
C ASP A 66 -4.18 7.13 5.90
N LEU A 67 -3.38 6.05 5.73
CA LEU A 67 -2.25 6.03 4.80
C LEU A 67 -2.74 6.33 3.38
N LEU A 68 -3.78 5.65 2.90
CA LEU A 68 -4.25 5.81 1.52
C LEU A 68 -4.65 7.25 1.22
N VAL A 69 -5.35 7.91 2.16
CA VAL A 69 -5.87 9.27 1.99
C VAL A 69 -4.81 10.35 2.20
N ASN A 70 -3.82 10.13 3.07
CA ASN A 70 -2.93 11.18 3.54
C ASN A 70 -1.45 11.00 3.16
N ALA A 71 -1.00 9.79 2.85
CA ALA A 71 0.39 9.55 2.51
C ALA A 71 0.76 10.20 1.17
N LEU A 72 1.97 10.75 1.13
CA LEU A 72 2.54 11.32 -0.09
C LEU A 72 3.45 10.29 -0.77
N ALA A 73 3.15 9.96 -2.02
CA ALA A 73 4.00 9.16 -2.88
C ALA A 73 4.71 10.11 -3.86
N GLY A 74 5.81 10.70 -3.39
CA GLY A 74 6.42 11.88 -4.02
C GLY A 74 5.72 13.17 -3.60
N GLU A 75 5.20 13.94 -4.56
CA GLU A 75 4.49 15.20 -4.30
C GLU A 75 2.96 15.03 -4.21
N ASP A 76 2.43 13.91 -4.70
CA ASP A 76 0.99 13.64 -4.76
C ASP A 76 0.53 12.72 -3.64
N LYS A 77 -0.73 12.87 -3.22
CA LYS A 77 -1.38 11.93 -2.31
C LYS A 77 -1.54 10.55 -2.95
N LEU A 78 -1.28 9.49 -2.19
CA LEU A 78 -1.32 8.10 -2.70
C LEU A 78 -2.65 7.78 -3.38
N LEU A 79 -3.79 8.08 -2.75
CA LEU A 79 -5.10 7.85 -3.35
C LEU A 79 -5.30 8.58 -4.69
N ALA A 80 -4.73 9.77 -4.86
CA ALA A 80 -4.87 10.55 -6.10
C ALA A 80 -4.08 9.95 -7.27
N VAL A 81 -3.02 9.19 -6.97
CA VAL A 81 -2.17 8.52 -7.97
C VAL A 81 -2.33 7.00 -7.99
N TRP A 82 -3.28 6.47 -7.21
CA TRP A 82 -3.48 5.04 -7.01
C TRP A 82 -3.64 4.27 -8.32
N ASP A 83 -4.48 4.76 -9.23
CA ASP A 83 -4.72 4.11 -10.52
C ASP A 83 -3.47 4.07 -11.43
N LYS A 84 -2.45 4.89 -11.13
CA LYS A 84 -1.21 5.00 -11.88
C LYS A 84 -0.05 4.19 -11.29
N ILE A 85 -0.21 3.64 -10.09
CA ILE A 85 0.85 2.85 -9.46
C ILE A 85 1.12 1.58 -10.26
N GLU A 86 2.35 1.11 -10.23
CA GLU A 86 2.74 -0.19 -10.75
C GLU A 86 3.12 -1.08 -9.57
N ILE A 87 2.27 -2.05 -9.24
CA ILE A 87 2.55 -3.01 -8.17
C ILE A 87 3.70 -3.91 -8.63
N LYS A 88 4.77 -3.97 -7.83
CA LYS A 88 5.95 -4.79 -8.09
C LYS A 88 5.85 -6.12 -7.35
N THR A 89 5.59 -6.04 -6.05
CA THR A 89 5.60 -7.22 -5.18
C THR A 89 4.60 -7.05 -4.04
N LEU A 90 3.93 -8.15 -3.68
CA LEU A 90 3.11 -8.26 -2.47
C LEU A 90 3.68 -9.36 -1.58
N PHE A 91 4.19 -9.00 -0.40
CA PHE A 91 4.83 -9.92 0.55
C PHE A 91 3.84 -10.42 1.58
#